data_AF-A0A2I3C5D7-F1
#
_entry.id   AF-A0A2I3C5D7-F1
#
_cell.length_a   1.000
_cell.length_b   1.000
_cell.length_c   1.000
_cell.angle_alpha   90.00
_cell.angle_beta   90.00
_cell.angle_gamma   90.00
#
_symmetry.space_group_name_H-M   'P 1'
#
loop_
_entity.id
_entity.type
_entity.pdbx_description
1 polymer ?
#
loop_
_entity_poly.entity_id
_entity_poly.type
_entity_poly.pdbx_seq_one_letter_code
_entity_poly.pdbx_strand_id
1 'polypeptide(L)'
;MESIHTLNAREHVLLEVMKRTFNLDTKVINSEINRLLGKTVEILKSKNVNYKDLRNCLTPSTDKEEIILVFDSEQIDSYWYGYDVIDKVLPFFDSRSSHSVLVGDYLDHGGQISQSKLCHELWASIKKRNDSTYQYGNQYFFVYINNLSPSMRKILDEGLSTYKPYTGYIDVTYASFMKTYASFTLAKSFIKHKKKIILSHAADEDDAENINTLGYSFEEHGYTVVSINEDLDGVFLTYKIERPVQGVFARDTDFSINAISTTLLPIDELEIEIEDSKLGYLKEHKKGRMKKSELFHFDRRELEILIKQRLVYNYFYNLAYLKEHNVSKFNILVEKSNSFGEVIRLMVSLEYQPDSKKLRLITMV
;
A
#
# COMPACT_ATOMS: atom_id res chain seq x y z
N MET A 1 7.13 -17.08 13.61
CA MET A 1 6.48 -15.75 13.58
C MET A 1 5.99 -15.53 12.17
N GLU A 2 4.73 -15.15 12.00
CA GLU A 2 4.19 -14.78 10.69
C GLU A 2 4.90 -13.50 10.20
N SER A 3 5.09 -13.33 8.89
CA SER A 3 5.61 -12.06 8.36
C SER A 3 4.48 -11.05 8.34
N ILE A 4 4.73 -9.81 8.77
CA ILE A 4 3.80 -8.70 8.65
C ILE A 4 3.97 -8.10 7.26
N HIS A 5 2.93 -8.14 6.42
CA HIS A 5 3.02 -7.65 5.04
C HIS A 5 3.25 -6.14 4.99
N THR A 6 2.52 -5.41 5.83
CA THR A 6 2.64 -3.97 6.07
C THR A 6 2.16 -3.69 7.49
N LEU A 7 2.76 -2.71 8.15
CA LEU A 7 2.32 -2.21 9.46
C LEU A 7 1.93 -0.75 9.30
N ASN A 8 0.74 -0.38 9.73
CA ASN A 8 0.26 1.00 9.66
C ASN A 8 0.19 1.60 11.07
N ALA A 9 1.21 2.37 11.41
CA ALA A 9 1.20 3.26 12.58
C ALA A 9 1.18 4.73 12.15
N ARG A 10 0.99 4.99 10.85
CA ARG A 10 0.97 6.32 10.26
C ARG A 10 -0.42 6.94 10.31
N GLU A 11 -1.42 6.19 9.88
CA GLU A 11 -2.82 6.61 9.82
C GLU A 11 -3.63 6.04 10.98
N HIS A 12 -3.08 5.02 11.67
CA HIS A 12 -3.70 4.40 12.82
C HIS A 12 -2.92 4.71 14.09
N VAL A 13 -3.57 5.34 15.06
CA VAL A 13 -2.90 5.91 16.25
C VAL A 13 -2.71 4.91 17.39
N LEU A 14 -3.29 3.70 17.30
CA LEU A 14 -3.30 2.71 18.37
C LEU A 14 -1.92 2.47 19.00
N LEU A 15 -0.92 2.11 18.19
CA LEU A 15 0.42 1.77 18.70
C LEU A 15 1.09 2.96 19.38
N GLU A 16 0.88 4.17 18.83
CA GLU A 16 1.38 5.40 19.42
C GLU A 16 0.73 5.68 20.78
N VAL A 17 -0.60 5.60 20.84
CA VAL A 17 -1.37 5.83 22.08
C VAL A 17 -1.00 4.80 23.13
N MET A 18 -0.92 3.51 22.77
CA MET A 18 -0.51 2.45 23.69
C MET A 18 0.89 2.70 24.27
N LYS A 19 1.88 2.98 23.41
CA LYS A 19 3.26 3.23 23.85
C LYS A 19 3.35 4.43 24.79
N ARG A 20 2.69 5.54 24.44
CA ARG A 20 2.74 6.79 25.21
C ARG A 20 1.99 6.69 26.53
N THR A 21 0.76 6.18 26.51
CA THR A 21 -0.11 6.13 27.69
C THR A 21 0.42 5.19 28.75
N PHE A 22 0.94 4.03 28.35
CA PHE A 22 1.43 3.02 29.29
C PHE A 22 2.97 3.05 29.46
N ASN A 23 3.65 4.02 28.86
CA ASN A 23 5.12 4.16 28.89
C ASN A 23 5.84 2.85 28.56
N LEU A 24 5.40 2.18 27.49
CA LEU A 24 5.88 0.84 27.13
C LEU A 24 7.29 0.92 26.51
N ASP A 25 8.16 0.02 26.95
CA ASP A 25 9.48 -0.15 26.33
C ASP A 25 9.41 -0.90 24.98
N THR A 26 10.52 -0.95 24.27
CA THR A 26 10.60 -1.58 22.95
C THR A 26 10.36 -3.08 22.99
N LYS A 27 10.68 -3.79 24.07
CA LYS A 27 10.44 -5.24 24.19
C LYS A 27 8.95 -5.52 24.35
N VAL A 28 8.27 -4.72 25.17
CA VAL A 28 6.82 -4.83 25.37
C VAL A 28 6.08 -4.47 24.09
N ILE A 29 6.44 -3.39 23.41
CA ILE A 29 5.84 -3.02 22.12
C ILE A 29 6.08 -4.09 21.04
N ASN A 30 7.28 -4.65 20.94
CA ASN A 30 7.55 -5.76 20.02
C ASN A 30 6.63 -6.95 20.29
N SER A 31 6.49 -7.34 21.56
CA SER A 31 5.65 -8.45 21.98
C SER A 31 4.18 -8.18 21.66
N GLU A 32 3.74 -6.95 21.88
CA GLU A 32 2.35 -6.53 21.68
C GLU A 32 1.97 -6.46 20.20
N ILE A 33 2.82 -5.89 19.33
CA ILE A 33 2.59 -5.92 17.87
C ILE A 33 2.44 -7.37 17.39
N ASN A 34 3.30 -8.27 17.85
CA ASN A 34 3.25 -9.68 17.45
C ASN A 34 2.04 -10.42 18.03
N ARG A 35 1.59 -10.06 19.24
CA ARG A 35 0.35 -10.56 19.82
C ARG A 35 -0.87 -10.14 19.01
N LEU A 36 -0.94 -8.85 18.63
CA LEU A 36 -2.02 -8.32 17.80
C LEU A 36 -2.03 -8.98 16.41
N LEU A 37 -0.86 -9.18 15.78
CA LEU A 37 -0.76 -9.94 14.53
C LEU A 37 -1.28 -11.37 14.70
N GLY A 38 -0.92 -12.06 15.79
CA GLY A 38 -1.42 -13.39 16.11
C GLY A 38 -2.95 -13.42 16.16
N LYS A 39 -3.56 -12.46 16.85
CA LYS A 39 -5.02 -12.29 16.91
C LYS A 39 -5.63 -12.06 15.52
N THR A 40 -5.04 -11.18 14.71
CA THR A 40 -5.47 -10.92 13.33
C THR A 40 -5.45 -12.20 12.48
N VAL A 41 -4.35 -12.97 12.54
CA VAL A 41 -4.21 -14.22 11.78
C VAL A 41 -5.25 -15.26 12.23
N GLU A 42 -5.48 -15.38 13.54
CA GLU A 42 -6.47 -16.32 14.09
C GLU A 42 -7.89 -15.98 13.65
N ILE A 43 -8.30 -14.71 13.71
CA ILE A 43 -9.64 -14.27 13.27
C ILE A 43 -9.82 -14.45 11.77
N LEU A 44 -8.85 -14.02 10.96
CA LEU A 44 -8.94 -14.21 9.51
C LEU A 44 -9.06 -15.70 9.18
N LYS A 45 -8.29 -16.55 9.87
CA LYS A 45 -8.32 -18.00 9.66
C LYS A 45 -9.67 -18.61 10.05
N SER A 46 -10.28 -18.19 11.16
CA SER A 46 -11.62 -18.65 11.55
C SER A 46 -12.68 -18.27 10.50
N LYS A 47 -12.44 -17.19 9.75
CA LYS A 47 -13.27 -16.71 8.63
C LYS A 47 -12.84 -17.22 7.25
N ASN A 48 -12.01 -18.28 7.22
CA ASN A 48 -11.49 -18.91 6.00
C ASN A 48 -10.70 -17.93 5.09
N VAL A 49 -9.94 -17.03 5.70
CA VAL A 49 -8.99 -16.15 5.03
C VAL A 49 -7.59 -16.42 5.59
N ASN A 50 -6.67 -16.82 4.72
CA ASN A 50 -5.27 -16.97 5.11
C ASN A 50 -4.56 -15.63 4.98
N TYR A 51 -4.03 -15.08 6.07
CA TYR A 51 -3.31 -13.79 6.07
C TYR A 51 -2.16 -13.76 5.06
N LYS A 52 -1.46 -14.88 4.83
CA LYS A 52 -0.37 -14.97 3.84
C LYS A 52 -0.84 -14.70 2.42
N ASP A 53 -2.08 -15.03 2.10
CA ASP A 53 -2.65 -14.84 0.76
C ASP A 53 -3.01 -13.37 0.50
N LEU A 54 -3.03 -12.52 1.54
CA LEU A 54 -3.30 -11.08 1.44
C LEU A 54 -2.06 -10.25 1.07
N ARG A 55 -0.88 -10.87 0.91
CA ARG A 55 0.35 -10.17 0.54
C ARG A 55 0.19 -9.25 -0.67
N ASN A 56 -0.49 -9.73 -1.72
CA ASN A 56 -0.72 -8.93 -2.93
C ASN A 56 -1.70 -7.77 -2.72
N CYS A 57 -2.49 -7.76 -1.65
CA CYS A 57 -3.31 -6.60 -1.30
C CYS A 57 -2.50 -5.57 -0.51
N LEU A 58 -1.50 -6.02 0.25
CA LEU A 58 -0.87 -5.24 1.32
C LEU A 58 0.57 -4.78 1.00
N THR A 59 1.16 -5.26 -0.08
CA THR A 59 2.51 -4.86 -0.53
C THR A 59 2.50 -4.52 -2.01
N PRO A 60 3.29 -3.54 -2.48
CA PRO A 60 3.38 -3.24 -3.90
C PRO A 60 4.02 -4.40 -4.67
N SER A 61 3.67 -4.52 -5.95
CA SER A 61 4.34 -5.42 -6.89
C SER A 61 5.21 -4.65 -7.87
N THR A 62 6.32 -5.27 -8.28
CA THR A 62 7.23 -4.70 -9.29
C THR A 62 6.69 -4.86 -10.72
N ASP A 63 5.75 -5.77 -10.94
CA ASP A 63 5.21 -6.14 -12.26
C ASP A 63 3.71 -5.85 -12.44
N LYS A 64 3.13 -5.05 -11.55
CA LYS A 64 1.72 -4.66 -11.58
C LYS A 64 1.54 -3.16 -11.62
N GLU A 65 0.37 -2.78 -12.09
CA GLU A 65 -0.08 -1.40 -12.18
C GLU A 65 -0.84 -0.98 -10.92
N GLU A 66 -0.74 0.30 -10.61
CA GLU A 66 -1.58 0.97 -9.62
C GLU A 66 -2.30 2.10 -10.35
N ILE A 67 -3.62 2.20 -10.18
CA ILE A 67 -4.41 3.23 -10.86
C ILE A 67 -5.35 3.93 -9.90
N ILE A 68 -5.78 5.13 -10.30
CA ILE A 68 -6.92 5.84 -9.74
C ILE A 68 -7.98 5.93 -10.83
N LEU A 69 -9.15 5.35 -10.59
CA LEU A 69 -10.34 5.61 -11.40
C LEU A 69 -10.95 6.93 -10.93
N VAL A 70 -11.33 7.79 -11.88
CA VAL A 70 -11.81 9.15 -11.62
C VAL A 70 -13.27 9.26 -12.05
N PHE A 71 -14.12 9.71 -11.13
CA PHE A 71 -15.54 9.90 -11.36
C PHE A 71 -15.93 11.35 -11.05
N ASP A 72 -16.71 11.96 -11.94
CA ASP A 72 -17.31 13.28 -11.73
C ASP A 72 -18.64 13.14 -10.98
N SER A 73 -18.66 13.45 -9.69
CA SER A 73 -19.82 13.28 -8.82
C SER A 73 -20.97 14.23 -9.17
N GLU A 74 -20.71 15.36 -9.83
CA GLU A 74 -21.75 16.28 -10.30
C GLU A 74 -22.59 15.68 -11.44
N GLN A 75 -22.15 14.56 -12.02
CA GLN A 75 -22.91 13.81 -13.02
C GLN A 75 -23.66 12.62 -12.42
N ILE A 76 -23.64 12.47 -11.09
CA ILE A 76 -24.31 11.39 -10.36
C ILE A 76 -25.51 11.96 -9.62
N ASP A 77 -26.70 11.41 -9.90
CA ASP A 77 -27.96 11.90 -9.30
C ASP A 77 -28.13 11.49 -7.83
N SER A 78 -27.37 10.49 -7.36
CA SER A 78 -27.43 9.98 -5.99
C SER A 78 -26.64 10.87 -5.02
N TYR A 79 -27.28 11.21 -3.90
CA TYR A 79 -26.60 11.86 -2.76
C TYR A 79 -25.49 11.00 -2.15
N TRP A 80 -25.51 9.69 -2.41
CA TRP A 80 -24.45 8.77 -2.00
C TRP A 80 -23.67 8.28 -3.22
N TYR A 81 -23.03 9.22 -3.92
CA TYR A 81 -22.25 8.94 -5.13
C TYR A 81 -21.18 7.85 -4.93
N GLY A 82 -20.63 7.71 -3.71
CA GLY A 82 -19.69 6.64 -3.39
C GLY A 82 -20.29 5.23 -3.55
N TYR A 83 -21.55 5.04 -3.15
CA TYR A 83 -22.26 3.78 -3.38
C TYR A 83 -22.45 3.52 -4.89
N ASP A 84 -22.96 4.52 -5.62
CA ASP A 84 -23.21 4.40 -7.05
C ASP A 84 -21.93 4.06 -7.82
N VAL A 85 -20.82 4.73 -7.50
CA VAL A 85 -19.52 4.46 -8.11
C VAL A 85 -19.06 3.03 -7.82
N ILE A 86 -19.07 2.61 -6.55
CA ILE A 86 -18.58 1.28 -6.19
C ILE A 86 -19.47 0.19 -6.79
N ASP A 87 -20.79 0.37 -6.81
CA ASP A 87 -21.73 -0.52 -7.49
C ASP A 87 -21.37 -0.72 -8.97
N LYS A 88 -20.92 0.33 -9.67
CA LYS A 88 -20.44 0.22 -11.07
C LYS A 88 -19.05 -0.38 -11.21
N VAL A 89 -18.19 -0.25 -10.21
CA VAL A 89 -16.83 -0.82 -10.24
C VAL A 89 -16.84 -2.34 -9.95
N LEU A 90 -17.69 -2.80 -9.02
CA LEU A 90 -17.69 -4.19 -8.52
C LEU A 90 -17.79 -5.28 -9.60
N PRO A 91 -18.63 -5.15 -10.66
CA PRO A 91 -18.76 -6.15 -11.71
C PRO A 91 -17.46 -6.45 -12.48
N PHE A 92 -16.52 -5.51 -12.51
CA PHE A 92 -15.34 -5.58 -13.37
C PHE A 92 -14.10 -6.19 -12.70
N PHE A 93 -14.18 -6.51 -11.41
CA PHE A 93 -13.11 -7.24 -10.74
C PHE A 93 -13.11 -8.72 -11.15
N ASP A 94 -11.94 -9.27 -11.55
CA ASP A 94 -11.78 -10.71 -11.76
C ASP A 94 -11.98 -11.44 -10.42
N SER A 95 -12.94 -12.36 -10.32
CA SER A 95 -13.26 -13.11 -9.09
C SER A 95 -12.09 -13.84 -8.39
N ARG A 96 -10.93 -14.01 -9.03
CA ARG A 96 -9.72 -14.64 -8.49
C ARG A 96 -8.64 -13.63 -8.07
N SER A 97 -8.77 -12.37 -8.49
CA SER A 97 -7.79 -11.34 -8.19
C SER A 97 -7.89 -10.86 -6.74
N SER A 98 -6.86 -10.16 -6.26
CA SER A 98 -6.87 -9.58 -4.91
C SER A 98 -6.20 -8.20 -4.91
N HIS A 99 -6.88 -7.21 -4.36
CA HIS A 99 -6.50 -5.79 -4.37
C HIS A 99 -6.88 -5.12 -3.06
N SER A 100 -6.15 -4.08 -2.68
CA SER A 100 -6.62 -3.06 -1.75
C SER A 100 -7.29 -1.95 -2.55
N VAL A 101 -8.45 -1.50 -2.06
CA VAL A 101 -9.22 -0.41 -2.65
C VAL A 101 -9.27 0.74 -1.64
N LEU A 102 -8.84 1.92 -2.09
CA LEU A 102 -8.88 3.15 -1.31
C LEU A 102 -9.75 4.16 -2.05
N VAL A 103 -10.52 4.96 -1.33
CA VAL A 103 -11.46 5.92 -1.91
C VAL A 103 -11.42 7.26 -1.20
N GLY A 104 -11.91 8.30 -1.88
CA GLY A 104 -12.01 9.64 -1.32
C GLY A 104 -12.17 10.70 -2.41
N ASP A 105 -12.50 11.92 -2.00
CA ASP A 105 -12.70 13.04 -2.91
C ASP A 105 -11.37 13.71 -3.28
N TYR A 106 -11.34 14.43 -4.40
CA TYR A 106 -10.19 15.20 -4.87
C TYR A 106 -10.15 16.60 -4.23
N LEU A 107 -9.81 16.65 -2.94
CA LEU A 107 -9.75 17.84 -2.10
C LEU A 107 -8.56 18.79 -2.35
N ASP A 108 -8.78 20.08 -2.05
CA ASP A 108 -7.75 21.13 -2.07
C ASP A 108 -6.96 21.31 -0.76
N HIS A 109 -7.22 20.42 0.21
CA HIS A 109 -6.60 20.40 1.53
C HIS A 109 -6.75 21.72 2.28
N GLY A 110 -7.94 22.32 2.24
CA GLY A 110 -8.21 23.60 2.92
C GLY A 110 -7.51 24.77 2.22
N GLY A 111 -7.44 24.73 0.89
CA GLY A 111 -6.81 25.76 0.06
C GLY A 111 -5.29 25.71 -0.01
N GLN A 112 -4.64 24.69 0.54
CA GLN A 112 -3.18 24.51 0.42
C GLN A 112 -2.74 24.25 -1.03
N ILE A 113 -3.62 23.67 -1.84
CA ILE A 113 -3.42 23.46 -3.27
C ILE A 113 -4.44 24.32 -4.02
N SER A 114 -4.00 25.19 -4.93
CA SER A 114 -4.93 26.01 -5.70
C SER A 114 -5.79 25.16 -6.64
N GLN A 115 -7.04 25.58 -6.87
CA GLN A 115 -7.94 24.93 -7.83
C GLN A 115 -7.36 24.87 -9.25
N SER A 116 -6.59 25.89 -9.66
CA SER A 116 -5.88 25.89 -10.93
C SER A 116 -4.81 24.79 -11.02
N LYS A 117 -4.09 24.55 -9.91
CA LYS A 117 -3.09 23.48 -9.85
C LYS A 117 -3.76 22.11 -9.85
N LEU A 118 -4.82 21.93 -9.07
CA LEU A 118 -5.60 20.67 -9.08
C LEU A 118 -6.15 20.35 -10.48
N CYS A 119 -6.76 21.33 -11.14
CA CYS A 119 -7.25 21.21 -12.50
C CYS A 119 -6.13 20.80 -13.47
N HIS A 120 -4.97 21.48 -13.41
CA HIS A 120 -3.82 21.16 -14.24
C HIS A 120 -3.32 19.73 -14.00
N GLU A 121 -3.09 19.34 -12.74
CA GLU A 121 -2.54 18.02 -12.38
C GLU A 121 -3.49 16.88 -12.76
N LEU A 122 -4.80 17.08 -12.57
CA LEU A 122 -5.82 16.11 -12.99
C LEU A 122 -5.78 15.90 -14.51
N TRP A 123 -5.88 16.98 -15.29
CA TRP A 123 -5.94 16.88 -16.76
C TRP A 123 -4.63 16.44 -17.40
N ALA A 124 -3.49 16.79 -16.79
CA ALA A 124 -2.18 16.33 -17.25
C ALA A 124 -1.97 14.82 -17.01
N SER A 125 -2.64 14.25 -16.00
CA SER A 125 -2.40 12.87 -15.57
C SER A 125 -3.45 11.86 -16.06
N ILE A 126 -4.67 12.32 -16.35
CA ILE A 126 -5.79 11.43 -16.66
C ILE A 126 -5.75 10.93 -18.11
N LYS A 127 -5.91 9.61 -18.26
CA LYS A 127 -6.25 8.97 -19.52
C LYS A 127 -7.77 9.05 -19.67
N LYS A 128 -8.22 10.16 -20.25
CA LYS A 128 -9.63 10.55 -20.36
C LYS A 128 -10.45 9.53 -21.17
N ARG A 129 -11.67 9.26 -20.69
CA ARG A 129 -12.68 8.41 -21.33
C ARG A 129 -13.96 9.17 -21.65
N ASN A 130 -14.55 9.80 -20.65
CA ASN A 130 -15.75 10.61 -20.82
C ASN A 130 -15.47 12.09 -20.56
N ASP A 131 -16.33 12.94 -21.11
CA ASP A 131 -16.25 14.37 -20.89
C ASP A 131 -16.71 14.74 -19.48
N SER A 132 -15.94 15.65 -18.88
CA SER A 132 -16.25 16.30 -17.61
C SER A 132 -15.73 17.73 -17.68
N THR A 133 -16.45 18.65 -17.03
CA THR A 133 -16.06 20.06 -16.93
C THR A 133 -15.62 20.34 -15.51
N TYR A 134 -14.34 20.70 -15.35
CA TYR A 134 -13.78 21.06 -14.06
C TYR A 134 -14.40 22.36 -13.55
N GLN A 135 -15.07 22.31 -12.40
CA GLN A 135 -15.51 23.48 -11.64
C GLN A 135 -14.65 23.64 -10.39
N TYR A 136 -14.46 22.55 -9.64
CA TYR A 136 -13.66 22.50 -8.43
C TYR A 136 -13.15 21.07 -8.17
N GLY A 137 -12.13 20.92 -7.32
CA GLY A 137 -11.47 19.63 -7.10
C GLY A 137 -12.42 18.59 -6.49
N ASN A 138 -13.13 18.97 -5.43
CA ASN A 138 -13.98 18.05 -4.66
C ASN A 138 -15.22 17.55 -5.41
N GLN A 139 -15.40 17.91 -6.69
CA GLN A 139 -16.37 17.26 -7.57
C GLN A 139 -15.91 15.88 -8.05
N TYR A 140 -14.62 15.56 -7.93
CA TYR A 140 -14.09 14.28 -8.39
C TYR A 140 -13.95 13.30 -7.24
N PHE A 141 -14.57 12.13 -7.39
CA PHE A 141 -14.39 10.99 -6.50
C PHE A 141 -13.37 10.03 -7.10
N PHE A 142 -12.40 9.62 -6.29
CA PHE A 142 -11.31 8.75 -6.68
C PHE A 142 -11.48 7.35 -6.11
N VAL A 143 -11.22 6.33 -6.93
CA VAL A 143 -11.10 4.93 -6.51
C VAL A 143 -9.72 4.43 -6.90
N TYR A 144 -8.83 4.34 -5.92
CA TYR A 144 -7.49 3.79 -6.07
C TYR A 144 -7.51 2.27 -5.93
N ILE A 145 -6.79 1.57 -6.81
CA ILE A 145 -6.68 0.11 -6.80
C ILE A 145 -5.22 -0.28 -7.03
N ASN A 146 -4.65 -1.09 -6.13
CA ASN A 146 -3.28 -1.57 -6.28
C ASN A 146 -3.18 -2.89 -7.05
N ASN A 147 -1.98 -3.17 -7.56
CA ASN A 147 -1.56 -4.46 -8.10
C ASN A 147 -2.46 -5.07 -9.19
N LEU A 148 -2.93 -4.24 -10.14
CA LEU A 148 -3.66 -4.69 -11.32
C LEU A 148 -2.70 -5.25 -12.38
N SER A 149 -3.13 -6.28 -13.12
CA SER A 149 -2.49 -6.58 -14.40
C SER A 149 -2.98 -5.59 -15.47
N PRO A 150 -2.20 -5.35 -16.54
CA PRO A 150 -2.63 -4.50 -17.65
C PRO A 150 -3.99 -4.89 -18.24
N SER A 151 -4.29 -6.20 -18.25
CA SER A 151 -5.58 -6.74 -18.66
C SER A 151 -6.72 -6.40 -17.71
N MET A 152 -6.51 -6.45 -16.38
CA MET A 152 -7.54 -6.08 -15.40
C MET A 152 -7.84 -4.59 -15.46
N ARG A 153 -6.81 -3.75 -15.55
CA ARG A 153 -6.96 -2.31 -15.80
C ARG A 153 -7.76 -2.03 -17.08
N LYS A 154 -7.48 -2.78 -18.16
CA LYS A 154 -8.23 -2.66 -19.41
C LYS A 154 -9.72 -2.96 -19.23
N ILE A 155 -10.04 -4.05 -18.53
CA ILE A 155 -11.42 -4.48 -18.26
C ILE A 155 -12.19 -3.42 -17.45
N LEU A 156 -11.58 -2.87 -16.41
CA LEU A 156 -12.18 -1.79 -15.61
C LEU A 156 -12.48 -0.57 -16.50
N ASP A 157 -11.47 -0.11 -17.23
CA ASP A 157 -11.55 1.09 -18.05
C ASP A 157 -12.56 0.98 -19.21
N GLU A 158 -12.58 -0.16 -19.90
CA GLU A 158 -13.57 -0.43 -20.96
C GLU A 158 -14.97 -0.66 -20.39
N GLY A 159 -15.10 -1.39 -19.28
CA GLY A 159 -16.37 -1.67 -18.63
C GLY A 159 -17.08 -0.41 -18.13
N LEU A 160 -16.33 0.54 -17.60
CA LEU A 160 -16.85 1.81 -17.08
C LEU A 160 -17.09 2.86 -18.18
N SER A 161 -16.65 2.63 -19.42
CA SER A 161 -16.71 3.64 -20.48
C SER A 161 -18.14 4.15 -20.77
N THR A 162 -19.16 3.31 -20.59
CA THR A 162 -20.57 3.69 -20.80
C THR A 162 -21.20 4.39 -19.60
N TYR A 163 -20.55 4.36 -18.43
CA TYR A 163 -21.00 5.07 -17.25
C TYR A 163 -20.51 6.52 -17.33
N LYS A 164 -21.38 7.41 -17.79
CA LYS A 164 -21.07 8.82 -18.08
C LYS A 164 -20.21 9.52 -16.99
N PRO A 165 -20.48 9.34 -15.67
CA PRO A 165 -19.66 9.95 -14.62
C PRO A 165 -18.19 9.49 -14.58
N TYR A 166 -17.85 8.34 -15.17
CA TYR A 166 -16.46 7.87 -15.23
C TYR A 166 -15.64 8.71 -16.22
N THR A 167 -14.89 9.68 -15.71
CA THR A 167 -14.06 10.60 -16.50
C THR A 167 -12.86 9.90 -17.13
N GLY A 168 -12.33 8.85 -16.50
CA GLY A 168 -11.18 8.09 -16.97
C GLY A 168 -10.32 7.59 -15.80
N TYR A 169 -9.08 7.23 -16.06
CA TYR A 169 -8.17 6.76 -15.01
C TYR A 169 -6.79 7.40 -15.10
N ILE A 170 -6.10 7.43 -13.95
CA ILE A 170 -4.73 7.92 -13.81
C ILE A 170 -3.84 6.75 -13.47
N ASP A 171 -2.72 6.65 -14.19
CA ASP A 171 -1.68 5.67 -13.92
C ASP A 171 -0.76 6.22 -12.81
N VAL A 172 -0.83 5.60 -11.63
CA VAL A 172 -0.02 5.96 -10.45
C VAL A 172 0.89 4.83 -10.05
N THR A 173 1.26 4.00 -11.03
CA THR A 173 2.20 2.89 -10.88
C THR A 173 3.48 3.48 -10.26
N TYR A 174 4.12 4.46 -10.90
CA TYR A 174 5.37 5.08 -10.42
C TYR A 174 5.14 6.32 -9.55
N ALA A 175 6.17 6.77 -8.85
CA ALA A 175 6.15 8.03 -8.12
C ALA A 175 5.71 9.20 -9.03
N SER A 176 4.66 9.90 -8.60
CA SER A 176 4.08 11.05 -9.29
C SER A 176 3.41 11.99 -8.30
N PHE A 177 3.02 13.18 -8.76
CA PHE A 177 2.19 14.09 -7.98
C PHE A 177 0.90 13.39 -7.55
N MET A 178 0.19 12.74 -8.48
CA MET A 178 -1.09 12.07 -8.18
C MET A 178 -0.94 10.89 -7.22
N LYS A 179 0.14 10.10 -7.28
CA LYS A 179 0.41 9.04 -6.30
C LYS A 179 0.63 9.63 -4.90
N THR A 180 1.45 10.67 -4.82
CA THR A 180 1.74 11.37 -3.57
C THR A 180 0.48 12.01 -3.01
N TYR A 181 -0.30 12.70 -3.84
CA TYR A 181 -1.57 13.30 -3.47
C TYR A 181 -2.54 12.25 -2.90
N ALA A 182 -2.77 11.15 -3.63
CA ALA A 182 -3.69 10.09 -3.23
C ALA A 182 -3.33 9.48 -1.87
N SER A 183 -2.03 9.39 -1.57
CA SER A 183 -1.56 8.88 -0.29
C SER A 183 -1.93 9.75 0.92
N PHE A 184 -2.26 11.02 0.75
CA PHE A 184 -2.70 11.92 1.83
C PHE A 184 -4.22 12.03 1.93
N THR A 185 -4.92 11.80 0.82
CA THR A 185 -6.36 12.07 0.72
C THR A 185 -7.21 10.81 0.83
N LEU A 186 -6.77 9.69 0.23
CA LEU A 186 -7.61 8.51 0.12
C LEU A 186 -7.51 7.66 1.37
N ALA A 187 -8.68 7.25 1.86
CA ALA A 187 -8.79 6.32 2.98
C ALA A 187 -8.98 4.89 2.47
N LYS A 188 -8.57 3.91 3.27
CA LYS A 188 -8.92 2.52 3.02
C LYS A 188 -10.44 2.37 2.99
N SER A 189 -10.92 1.74 1.92
CA SER A 189 -12.31 1.31 1.81
C SER A 189 -12.39 -0.18 2.16
N PHE A 190 -11.86 -1.05 1.31
CA PHE A 190 -11.91 -2.50 1.53
C PHE A 190 -10.74 -3.22 0.86
N ILE A 191 -10.46 -4.44 1.33
CA ILE A 191 -9.65 -5.40 0.58
C ILE A 191 -10.59 -6.32 -0.18
N LYS A 192 -10.42 -6.37 -1.49
CA LYS A 192 -11.03 -7.38 -2.32
C LYS A 192 -10.07 -8.56 -2.39
N HIS A 193 -10.44 -9.72 -1.85
CA HIS A 193 -9.65 -10.95 -1.91
C HIS A 193 -10.46 -12.08 -2.53
N LYS A 194 -10.19 -12.39 -3.80
CA LYS A 194 -10.99 -13.35 -4.59
C LYS A 194 -12.48 -12.96 -4.55
N LYS A 195 -13.36 -13.85 -4.08
CA LYS A 195 -14.80 -13.59 -3.87
C LYS A 195 -15.14 -13.06 -2.47
N LYS A 196 -14.14 -12.63 -1.68
CA LYS A 196 -14.36 -12.04 -0.36
C LYS A 196 -14.06 -10.55 -0.38
N ILE A 197 -14.83 -9.79 0.38
CA ILE A 197 -14.52 -8.40 0.73
C ILE A 197 -14.15 -8.39 2.21
N ILE A 198 -12.98 -7.85 2.54
CA ILE A 198 -12.48 -7.74 3.90
C ILE A 198 -12.51 -6.26 4.30
N LEU A 199 -13.17 -5.96 5.41
CA LEU A 199 -13.39 -4.61 5.91
C LEU A 199 -13.39 -4.55 7.45
N SER A 200 -13.44 -3.36 8.04
CA SER A 200 -13.44 -3.21 9.50
C SER A 200 -14.86 -3.19 10.10
N HIS A 201 -14.97 -3.61 11.36
CA HIS A 201 -16.11 -3.32 12.20
C HIS A 201 -15.67 -2.61 13.50
N ALA A 202 -16.61 -1.95 14.17
CA ALA A 202 -16.36 -1.23 15.41
C ALA A 202 -15.78 -2.14 16.49
N ALA A 203 -15.01 -1.56 17.41
CA ALA A 203 -14.23 -2.32 18.38
C ALA A 203 -15.07 -3.12 19.39
N ASP A 204 -16.32 -2.74 19.60
CA ASP A 204 -17.30 -3.36 20.50
C ASP A 204 -18.12 -4.49 19.86
N GLU A 205 -18.01 -4.69 18.55
CA GLU A 205 -18.64 -5.79 17.83
C GLU A 205 -17.87 -7.11 17.96
N ASP A 206 -18.57 -8.24 17.91
CA ASP A 206 -17.95 -9.58 18.04
C ASP A 206 -17.17 -9.94 16.76
N ASP A 207 -15.89 -10.30 16.95
CA ASP A 207 -15.01 -10.81 15.89
C ASP A 207 -15.56 -12.09 15.22
N ALA A 208 -16.59 -12.76 15.76
CA ALA A 208 -17.30 -13.86 15.10
C ALA A 208 -18.25 -13.40 13.97
N GLU A 209 -18.73 -12.16 14.00
CA GLU A 209 -19.72 -11.64 13.05
C GLU A 209 -19.08 -11.11 11.75
N ASN A 210 -19.87 -11.03 10.68
CA ASN A 210 -19.45 -10.39 9.43
C ASN A 210 -20.44 -9.29 9.07
N ILE A 211 -19.98 -8.05 9.16
CA ILE A 211 -20.81 -6.86 9.04
C ILE A 211 -20.33 -6.08 7.83
N ASN A 212 -21.23 -5.71 6.93
CA ASN A 212 -20.94 -4.80 5.83
C ASN A 212 -21.12 -3.35 6.30
N THR A 213 -20.12 -2.83 7.03
CA THR A 213 -20.18 -1.47 7.63
C THR A 213 -20.21 -0.34 6.61
N LEU A 214 -19.76 -0.60 5.37
CA LEU A 214 -19.77 0.38 4.28
C LEU A 214 -21.11 0.45 3.55
N GLY A 215 -21.95 -0.58 3.66
CA GLY A 215 -23.28 -0.63 3.02
C GLY A 215 -23.26 -0.69 1.49
N TYR A 216 -22.12 -0.95 0.84
CA TYR A 216 -22.06 -1.19 -0.61
C TYR A 216 -22.68 -2.54 -0.99
N SER A 217 -23.11 -2.69 -2.24
CA SER A 217 -23.83 -3.86 -2.80
C SER A 217 -22.96 -5.11 -3.00
N PHE A 218 -22.00 -5.39 -2.10
CA PHE A 218 -21.03 -6.48 -2.26
C PHE A 218 -21.70 -7.85 -2.46
N GLU A 219 -22.69 -8.19 -1.64
CA GLU A 219 -23.40 -9.47 -1.68
C GLU A 219 -24.23 -9.62 -2.96
N GLU A 220 -24.82 -8.52 -3.45
CA GLU A 220 -25.58 -8.48 -4.71
C GLU A 220 -24.68 -8.79 -5.92
N HIS A 221 -23.40 -8.39 -5.85
CA HIS A 221 -22.37 -8.71 -6.84
C HIS A 221 -21.67 -10.06 -6.57
N GLY A 222 -22.21 -10.89 -5.67
CA GLY A 222 -21.74 -12.26 -5.43
C GLY A 222 -20.48 -12.37 -4.58
N TYR A 223 -20.14 -11.33 -3.83
CA TYR A 223 -19.07 -11.37 -2.83
C TYR A 223 -19.59 -11.83 -1.46
N THR A 224 -18.69 -12.40 -0.67
CA THR A 224 -18.94 -12.67 0.75
C THR A 224 -18.19 -11.64 1.59
N VAL A 225 -18.89 -10.95 2.47
CA VAL A 225 -18.25 -10.02 3.41
C VAL A 225 -17.59 -10.77 4.56
N VAL A 226 -16.40 -10.31 4.91
CA VAL A 226 -15.61 -10.69 6.08
C VAL A 226 -15.26 -9.39 6.77
N SER A 227 -15.57 -9.25 8.04
CA SER A 227 -15.16 -8.08 8.82
C SER A 227 -14.19 -8.45 9.93
N ILE A 228 -13.41 -7.50 10.44
CA ILE A 228 -12.55 -7.68 11.61
C ILE A 228 -12.48 -6.37 12.39
N ASN A 229 -12.25 -6.46 13.70
CA ASN A 229 -12.08 -5.31 14.57
C ASN A 229 -11.16 -4.23 13.95
N GLU A 230 -11.62 -2.99 13.98
CA GLU A 230 -10.97 -1.83 13.34
C GLU A 230 -9.53 -1.59 13.79
N ASP A 231 -9.17 -1.90 15.04
CA ASP A 231 -7.80 -1.73 15.53
C ASP A 231 -6.84 -2.71 14.83
N LEU A 232 -7.28 -3.95 14.63
CA LEU A 232 -6.50 -4.98 13.94
C LEU A 232 -6.46 -4.72 12.43
N ASP A 233 -7.59 -4.33 11.86
CA ASP A 233 -7.73 -3.96 10.46
C ASP A 233 -6.83 -2.77 10.10
N GLY A 234 -6.91 -1.71 10.90
CA GLY A 234 -6.19 -0.47 10.73
C GLY A 234 -4.68 -0.69 10.77
N VAL A 235 -4.18 -1.54 11.68
CA VAL A 235 -2.74 -1.80 11.85
C VAL A 235 -2.18 -2.76 10.80
N PHE A 236 -2.88 -3.85 10.45
CA PHE A 236 -2.29 -4.94 9.65
C PHE A 236 -2.89 -5.15 8.27
N LEU A 237 -4.06 -4.56 7.98
CA LEU A 237 -4.82 -4.79 6.76
C LEU A 237 -4.99 -3.50 5.94
N THR A 238 -4.06 -2.55 6.06
CA THR A 238 -4.08 -1.29 5.31
C THR A 238 -2.90 -1.19 4.36
N TYR A 239 -3.19 -1.15 3.05
CA TYR A 239 -2.18 -0.79 2.07
C TYR A 239 -1.87 0.70 2.17
N LYS A 240 -0.59 1.04 2.38
CA LYS A 240 -0.12 2.42 2.43
C LYS A 240 0.42 2.79 1.04
N ILE A 241 -0.23 3.71 0.33
CA ILE A 241 0.29 4.28 -0.92
C ILE A 241 1.60 5.02 -0.62
N GLU A 242 2.67 4.81 -1.41
CA GLU A 242 4.00 5.42 -1.20
C GLU A 242 4.00 6.96 -1.28
N ARG A 243 4.71 7.62 -0.34
CA ARG A 243 4.79 9.08 -0.19
C ARG A 243 6.03 9.54 0.58
N PRO A 244 6.58 10.75 0.34
CA PRO A 244 7.65 11.30 1.18
C PRO A 244 7.20 11.47 2.64
N VAL A 245 8.07 11.15 3.59
CA VAL A 245 7.76 11.33 5.02
C VAL A 245 7.82 12.81 5.38
N GLN A 246 6.76 13.28 6.02
CA GLN A 246 6.73 14.55 6.73
C GLN A 246 6.84 14.27 8.23
N GLY A 247 7.63 15.07 8.96
CA GLY A 247 8.23 14.72 10.27
C GLY A 247 7.38 13.94 11.28
N VAL A 248 6.07 14.22 11.41
CA VAL A 248 5.17 13.52 12.36
C VAL A 248 5.01 12.02 12.04
N PHE A 249 5.20 11.62 10.78
CA PHE A 249 5.06 10.23 10.32
C PHE A 249 6.35 9.39 10.45
N ALA A 250 7.39 9.92 11.11
CA ALA A 250 8.63 9.19 11.37
C ALA A 250 8.42 7.91 12.20
N ARG A 251 7.40 7.91 13.07
CA ARG A 251 7.13 6.82 14.02
C ARG A 251 6.67 5.53 13.38
N ASP A 252 6.13 5.59 12.17
CA ASP A 252 5.72 4.40 11.43
C ASP A 252 6.92 3.48 11.13
N THR A 253 8.08 4.07 10.83
CA THR A 253 9.37 3.35 10.72
C THR A 253 9.77 2.72 12.04
N ASP A 254 9.68 3.46 13.14
CA ASP A 254 10.05 2.94 14.47
C ASP A 254 9.20 1.73 14.84
N PHE A 255 7.88 1.80 14.69
CA PHE A 255 6.99 0.67 14.99
C PHE A 255 7.22 -0.50 14.03
N SER A 256 7.49 -0.22 12.75
CA SER A 256 7.81 -1.27 11.77
C SER A 256 9.08 -2.02 12.13
N ILE A 257 10.16 -1.33 12.51
CA ILE A 257 11.39 -1.96 13.01
C ILE A 257 11.14 -2.66 14.34
N ASN A 258 10.39 -2.03 15.25
CA ASN A 258 10.09 -2.62 16.55
C ASN A 258 9.24 -3.89 16.42
N ALA A 259 8.51 -4.10 15.32
CA ALA A 259 7.80 -5.34 15.06
C ALA A 259 8.74 -6.55 14.83
N ILE A 260 9.96 -6.31 14.35
CA ILE A 260 10.94 -7.36 13.98
C ILE A 260 12.21 -7.33 14.84
N SER A 261 12.38 -6.34 15.70
CA SER A 261 13.53 -6.18 16.58
C SER A 261 13.11 -5.59 17.93
N THR A 262 13.73 -6.05 19.01
CA THR A 262 13.59 -5.44 20.34
C THR A 262 14.57 -4.29 20.56
N THR A 263 15.59 -4.17 19.71
CA THR A 263 16.58 -3.10 19.71
C THR A 263 16.20 -2.11 18.62
N LEU A 264 15.97 -0.86 19.00
CA LEU A 264 15.58 0.22 18.10
C LEU A 264 16.74 1.19 17.94
N LEU A 265 17.30 1.25 16.74
CA LEU A 265 18.20 2.30 16.27
C LEU A 265 17.54 3.05 15.12
N PRO A 266 17.70 4.39 15.04
CA PRO A 266 17.22 5.17 13.90
C PRO A 266 17.76 4.61 12.59
N ILE A 267 16.87 4.40 11.62
CA ILE A 267 17.20 3.71 10.37
C ILE A 267 18.18 4.52 9.50
N ASP A 268 18.15 5.84 9.64
CA ASP A 268 18.99 6.81 8.95
C ASP A 268 20.44 6.84 9.47
N GLU A 269 20.68 6.31 10.67
CA GLU A 269 22.02 6.17 11.25
C GLU A 269 22.75 4.89 10.79
N LEU A 270 22.06 3.97 10.11
CA LEU A 270 22.64 2.68 9.72
C LEU A 270 23.43 2.76 8.41
N GLU A 271 24.56 2.06 8.38
CA GLU A 271 25.35 1.89 7.16
C GLU A 271 24.73 0.82 6.26
N ILE A 272 24.63 1.10 4.97
CA ILE A 272 24.15 0.10 4.01
C ILE A 272 25.33 -0.75 3.57
N GLU A 273 25.21 -2.06 3.74
CA GLU A 273 26.20 -3.04 3.32
C GLU A 273 25.73 -3.81 2.10
N ILE A 274 26.45 -3.64 0.99
CA ILE A 274 26.28 -4.39 -0.25
C ILE A 274 27.61 -5.08 -0.58
N GLU A 275 27.70 -6.40 -0.37
CA GLU A 275 28.88 -7.17 -0.76
C GLU A 275 28.99 -7.26 -2.30
N ASP A 276 30.17 -6.97 -2.86
CA ASP A 276 30.39 -6.95 -4.31
C ASP A 276 30.15 -8.32 -4.95
N SER A 277 30.60 -9.40 -4.29
CA SER A 277 30.36 -10.78 -4.71
C SER A 277 28.87 -11.11 -4.77
N LYS A 278 28.09 -10.59 -3.82
CA LYS A 278 26.65 -10.79 -3.74
C LYS A 278 25.90 -9.97 -4.79
N LEU A 279 26.33 -8.74 -5.05
CA LEU A 279 25.79 -7.93 -6.14
C LEU A 279 26.06 -8.59 -7.49
N GLY A 280 27.28 -9.10 -7.70
CA GLY A 280 27.65 -9.90 -8.88
C GLY A 280 26.76 -11.13 -9.03
N TYR A 281 26.60 -11.92 -7.97
CA TYR A 281 25.72 -13.09 -7.97
C TYR A 281 24.26 -12.73 -8.32
N LEU A 282 23.71 -11.66 -7.72
CA LEU A 282 22.36 -11.20 -8.00
C LEU A 282 22.17 -10.76 -9.46
N LYS A 283 23.18 -10.12 -10.08
CA LYS A 283 23.16 -9.76 -11.51
C LYS A 283 23.25 -10.99 -12.43
N GLU A 284 24.03 -12.00 -12.06
CA GLU A 284 24.31 -13.16 -12.91
C GLU A 284 23.27 -14.28 -12.84
N HIS A 285 22.74 -14.55 -11.65
CA HIS A 285 21.99 -15.77 -11.32
C HIS A 285 20.48 -15.56 -11.15
N LYS A 286 20.00 -14.33 -10.99
CA LYS A 286 18.54 -14.06 -11.02
C LYS A 286 18.04 -14.24 -12.45
N LYS A 287 17.38 -15.37 -12.72
CA LYS A 287 16.61 -15.66 -13.93
C LYS A 287 15.11 -15.49 -13.63
N GLY A 288 14.37 -14.80 -14.49
CA GLY A 288 12.92 -14.57 -14.32
C GLY A 288 12.43 -13.29 -15.03
N ARG A 289 11.27 -12.76 -14.63
CA ARG A 289 10.65 -11.54 -15.18
C ARG A 289 11.51 -10.27 -15.06
N MET A 290 12.52 -10.26 -14.18
CA MET A 290 13.62 -9.31 -14.25
C MET A 290 14.54 -9.70 -15.41
N LYS A 291 14.46 -8.95 -16.51
CA LYS A 291 15.48 -9.06 -17.55
C LYS A 291 16.80 -8.59 -16.92
N LYS A 292 17.87 -9.38 -17.10
CA LYS A 292 19.24 -9.04 -16.63
C LYS A 292 19.63 -7.59 -16.94
N SER A 293 19.12 -7.01 -18.04
CA SER A 293 19.30 -5.62 -18.44
C SER A 293 18.94 -4.61 -17.35
N GLU A 294 17.87 -4.84 -16.58
CA GLU A 294 17.37 -3.88 -15.59
C GLU A 294 18.31 -3.72 -14.39
N LEU A 295 18.95 -4.82 -13.95
CA LEU A 295 19.92 -4.81 -12.85
C LEU A 295 21.32 -4.31 -13.26
N PHE A 296 21.68 -4.41 -14.55
CA PHE A 296 22.94 -3.84 -15.04
C PHE A 296 23.00 -2.32 -14.88
N HIS A 297 21.85 -1.65 -14.76
CA HIS A 297 21.76 -0.21 -14.57
C HIS A 297 22.06 0.25 -13.15
N PHE A 298 22.33 -0.63 -12.19
CA PHE A 298 22.65 -0.23 -10.82
C PHE A 298 24.12 -0.48 -10.50
N ASP A 299 24.90 0.60 -10.34
CA ASP A 299 26.15 0.55 -9.60
C ASP A 299 25.87 0.38 -8.09
N ARG A 300 26.83 -0.18 -7.36
CA ARG A 300 26.75 -0.35 -5.91
C ARG A 300 26.48 0.97 -5.19
N ARG A 301 27.26 2.02 -5.50
CA ARG A 301 27.10 3.32 -4.81
C ARG A 301 25.76 3.95 -5.12
N GLU A 302 25.31 3.84 -6.37
CA GLU A 302 23.98 4.31 -6.76
C GLU A 302 22.87 3.57 -6.02
N LEU A 303 22.99 2.24 -5.88
CA LEU A 303 22.01 1.44 -5.15
C LEU A 303 22.00 1.78 -3.65
N GLU A 304 23.16 1.99 -3.04
CA GLU A 304 23.26 2.48 -1.65
C GLU A 304 22.55 3.84 -1.50
N ILE A 305 22.80 4.80 -2.41
CA ILE A 305 22.13 6.11 -2.40
C ILE A 305 20.62 5.96 -2.53
N LEU A 306 20.15 5.14 -3.47
CA LEU A 306 18.71 4.94 -3.70
C LEU A 306 18.03 4.27 -2.51
N ILE A 307 18.67 3.27 -1.90
CA ILE A 307 18.15 2.65 -0.67
C ILE A 307 18.08 3.70 0.44
N LYS A 308 19.14 4.47 0.69
CA LYS A 308 19.12 5.54 1.72
C LYS A 308 17.99 6.54 1.47
N GLN A 309 17.84 6.99 0.23
CA GLN A 309 16.76 7.90 -0.14
C GLN A 309 15.40 7.30 0.15
N ARG A 310 15.17 6.00 -0.12
CA ARG A 310 13.88 5.34 0.10
C ARG A 310 13.59 5.00 1.56
N LEU A 311 14.61 4.79 2.40
CA LEU A 311 14.41 4.60 3.84
C LEU A 311 13.74 5.83 4.47
N VAL A 312 14.03 7.04 3.97
CA VAL A 312 13.38 8.30 4.38
C VAL A 312 11.89 8.33 4.02
N TYR A 313 11.39 7.44 3.17
CA TYR A 313 9.97 7.40 2.80
C TYR A 313 9.16 6.49 3.76
N ASN A 314 9.78 5.76 4.70
CA ASN A 314 9.11 4.93 5.73
C ASN A 314 8.16 3.84 5.19
N TYR A 315 8.46 3.21 4.04
CA TYR A 315 7.67 2.08 3.54
C TYR A 315 8.42 0.77 3.67
N PHE A 316 8.15 0.07 4.77
CA PHE A 316 8.67 -1.27 5.00
C PHE A 316 7.58 -2.31 4.77
N TYR A 317 7.91 -3.28 3.94
CA TYR A 317 7.02 -4.35 3.55
C TYR A 317 7.60 -5.70 3.96
N ASN A 318 6.77 -6.72 4.13
CA ASN A 318 7.20 -8.09 4.43
C ASN A 318 8.19 -8.15 5.61
N LEU A 319 7.85 -7.44 6.69
CA LEU A 319 8.57 -7.43 7.95
C LEU A 319 8.59 -8.86 8.51
N ALA A 320 9.76 -9.40 8.83
CA ALA A 320 9.87 -10.73 9.42
C ALA A 320 11.08 -10.85 10.34
N TYR A 321 10.89 -11.62 11.42
CA TYR A 321 11.98 -12.17 12.20
C TYR A 321 12.11 -13.69 11.95
N LEU A 322 13.21 -14.09 11.32
CA LEU A 322 13.55 -15.47 10.99
C LEU A 322 14.30 -16.10 12.17
N LYS A 323 13.56 -16.71 13.10
CA LYS A 323 14.12 -17.29 14.33
C LYS A 323 15.24 -18.31 14.07
N GLU A 324 15.13 -19.13 13.02
CA GLU A 324 16.13 -20.15 12.66
C GLU A 324 17.50 -19.58 12.27
N HIS A 325 17.52 -18.34 11.76
CA HIS A 325 18.74 -17.66 11.33
C HIS A 325 19.09 -16.46 12.21
N ASN A 326 18.25 -16.14 13.19
CA ASN A 326 18.31 -14.91 13.98
C ASN A 326 18.39 -13.64 13.09
N VAL A 327 17.57 -13.59 12.03
CA VAL A 327 17.58 -12.52 11.04
C VAL A 327 16.29 -11.70 11.11
N SER A 328 16.40 -10.42 11.44
CA SER A 328 15.34 -9.42 11.26
C SER A 328 15.45 -8.84 9.86
N LYS A 329 14.39 -8.91 9.07
CA LYS A 329 14.40 -8.41 7.69
C LYS A 329 13.12 -7.70 7.30
N PHE A 330 13.25 -6.85 6.29
CA PHE A 330 12.14 -6.15 5.67
C PHE A 330 12.47 -5.83 4.21
N ASN A 331 11.47 -5.42 3.46
CA ASN A 331 11.60 -5.02 2.08
C ASN A 331 11.27 -3.54 1.89
N ILE A 332 11.90 -2.94 0.90
CA ILE A 332 11.55 -1.61 0.38
C ILE A 332 11.39 -1.67 -1.13
N LEU A 333 10.58 -0.77 -1.67
CA LEU A 333 10.45 -0.56 -3.11
C LEU A 333 11.37 0.58 -3.56
N VAL A 334 12.21 0.31 -4.55
CA VAL A 334 13.11 1.30 -5.16
C VAL A 334 12.71 1.49 -6.61
N GLU A 335 12.73 2.74 -7.07
CA GLU A 335 12.50 3.10 -8.48
C GLU A 335 13.71 3.82 -9.05
N LYS A 336 14.09 3.50 -10.28
CA LYS A 336 15.16 4.19 -11.03
C LYS A 336 14.77 4.33 -12.50
N SER A 337 14.94 5.52 -13.07
CA SER A 337 14.83 5.70 -14.52
C SER A 337 16.11 5.24 -15.23
N ASN A 338 15.96 4.49 -16.31
CA ASN A 338 17.07 4.15 -17.20
C ASN A 338 17.43 5.33 -18.12
N SER A 339 18.47 5.17 -18.93
CA SER A 339 18.93 6.18 -19.89
C SER A 339 17.93 6.53 -20.99
N PHE A 340 16.88 5.71 -21.17
CA PHE A 340 15.80 5.91 -22.14
C PHE A 340 14.54 6.51 -21.50
N GLY A 341 14.58 6.83 -20.20
CA GLY A 341 13.45 7.38 -19.46
C GLY A 341 12.43 6.35 -18.97
N GLU A 342 12.67 5.05 -19.18
CA GLU A 342 11.82 4.00 -18.62
C GLU A 342 12.13 3.83 -17.13
N VAL A 343 11.09 3.75 -16.31
CA VAL A 343 11.23 3.57 -14.86
C VAL A 343 11.23 2.09 -14.51
N ILE A 344 12.26 1.66 -13.79
CA ILE A 344 12.42 0.29 -13.30
C ILE A 344 12.06 0.27 -11.81
N ARG A 345 11.30 -0.74 -11.38
CA ARG A 345 11.01 -1.03 -9.97
C ARG A 345 11.76 -2.25 -9.47
N LEU A 346 12.35 -2.15 -8.29
CA LEU A 346 13.01 -3.25 -7.61
C LEU A 346 12.51 -3.38 -6.19
N MET A 347 12.17 -4.60 -5.77
CA MET A 347 11.96 -4.92 -4.37
C MET A 347 13.30 -5.31 -3.74
N VAL A 348 13.81 -4.47 -2.85
CA VAL A 348 15.06 -4.71 -2.12
C VAL A 348 14.74 -5.31 -0.76
N SER A 349 15.36 -6.44 -0.41
CA SER A 349 15.25 -7.05 0.91
C SER A 349 16.50 -6.79 1.74
N LEU A 350 16.32 -6.18 2.91
CA LEU A 350 17.36 -5.75 3.81
C LEU A 350 17.27 -6.51 5.14
N GLU A 351 18.43 -6.87 5.67
CA GLU A 351 18.59 -7.35 7.02
C GLU A 351 18.90 -6.18 7.96
N TYR A 352 18.16 -6.10 9.06
CA TYR A 352 18.37 -5.13 10.12
C TYR A 352 19.36 -5.68 11.15
N GLN A 353 20.56 -5.08 11.24
CA GLN A 353 21.62 -5.49 12.16
C GLN A 353 21.96 -4.35 13.13
N PRO A 354 21.23 -4.23 14.26
CA PRO A 354 21.42 -3.11 15.17
C PRO A 354 22.78 -3.17 15.89
N ASP A 355 23.27 -4.35 16.23
CA ASP A 355 24.54 -4.52 16.98
C ASP A 355 25.76 -4.05 16.17
N SER A 356 25.73 -4.23 14.85
CA SER A 356 26.77 -3.77 13.92
C SER A 356 26.47 -2.41 13.29
N LYS A 357 25.30 -1.81 13.60
CA LYS A 357 24.78 -0.57 12.98
C LYS A 357 24.67 -0.64 11.45
N LYS A 358 24.21 -1.78 10.91
CA LYS A 358 24.13 -2.03 9.47
C LYS A 358 22.74 -2.41 8.97
N LEU A 359 22.51 -2.09 7.70
CA LEU A 359 21.47 -2.65 6.84
C LEU A 359 22.12 -3.45 5.72
N ARG A 360 22.08 -4.78 5.82
CA ARG A 360 22.75 -5.67 4.86
C ARG A 360 21.80 -6.10 3.74
N LEU A 361 22.23 -5.98 2.50
CA LEU A 361 21.46 -6.45 1.34
C LEU A 361 21.35 -7.99 1.34
N ILE A 362 20.11 -8.51 1.42
CA ILE A 362 19.84 -9.95 1.31
C ILE A 362 19.61 -10.33 -0.16
N THR A 363 18.66 -9.67 -0.83
CA THR A 363 18.27 -9.98 -2.21
C THR A 363 17.53 -8.81 -2.85
N MET A 364 17.37 -8.86 -4.17
CA MET A 364 16.56 -7.93 -4.96
C MET A 364 15.64 -8.72 -5.90
N VAL A 365 14.36 -8.37 -5.99
CA VAL A 365 13.33 -9.09 -6.77
C VAL A 365 12.58 -8.15 -7.68
#